data_AF-A0A7S2MQP5-F1
#
_entry.id   AF-A0A7S2MQP5-F1
#
_cell.length_a   1.000
_cell.length_b   1.000
_cell.length_c   1.000
_cell.angle_alpha   90.00
_cell.angle_beta   90.00
_cell.angle_gamma   90.00
#
_symmetry.space_group_name_H-M   'P 1'
#
loop_
_entity.id
_entity.type
_entity.pdbx_description
1 polymer ?
#
loop_
_entity_poly.entity_id
_entity_poly.type
_entity_poly.pdbx_seq_one_letter_code
_entity_poly.pdbx_strand_id
1 'polypeptide(L)'
;GNICTEGGAPLKVSSNSNLLVTRCEDNENGTYTISYNSEVAGIYMLSITLNGMHMVGSPTPITMHAAEMEVARCEVEGAIIGADCRDAVVGGKEKIKVRCRDAKGNDAEATSGLVFGLLLLARHGDFKRADGGGEAEWKKTKEE
;
A
#
# COMPACT_ATOMS: atom_id res chain seq x y z
N GLY A 1 28.86 -27.98 -17.59
CA GLY A 1 27.87 -28.99 -17.98
C GLY A 1 27.35 -28.66 -19.37
N ASN A 2 26.91 -29.66 -20.12
CA ASN A 2 26.24 -29.45 -21.41
C ASN A 2 24.80 -28.97 -21.18
N ILE A 3 24.24 -28.28 -22.17
CA ILE A 3 22.85 -27.81 -22.14
C ILE A 3 21.95 -28.98 -22.56
N CYS A 4 20.86 -29.21 -21.83
CA CYS A 4 19.81 -30.15 -22.26
C CYS A 4 19.08 -29.56 -23.46
N THR A 5 18.85 -30.36 -24.51
CA THR A 5 18.13 -29.94 -25.72
C THR A 5 16.70 -30.47 -25.79
N GLU A 6 16.32 -31.30 -24.82
CA GLU A 6 14.99 -31.91 -24.70
C GLU A 6 14.40 -31.58 -23.33
N GLY A 7 13.07 -31.40 -23.28
CA GLY A 7 12.30 -31.28 -22.04
C GLY A 7 11.98 -32.63 -21.38
N GLY A 8 10.96 -32.66 -20.55
CA GLY A 8 10.38 -33.87 -19.93
C GLY A 8 10.89 -34.18 -18.53
N ALA A 9 11.80 -33.37 -17.98
CA ALA A 9 12.24 -33.54 -16.61
C ALA A 9 11.16 -32.99 -15.64
N PRO A 10 10.90 -33.67 -14.52
CA PRO A 10 9.86 -33.25 -13.57
C PRO A 10 10.35 -32.04 -12.77
N LEU A 11 10.20 -30.86 -13.36
CA LEU A 11 10.40 -29.57 -12.72
C LEU A 11 9.10 -29.15 -12.03
N LYS A 12 9.20 -28.80 -10.75
CA LYS A 12 8.07 -28.35 -9.93
C LYS A 12 8.38 -27.01 -9.31
N VAL A 13 7.42 -26.10 -9.44
CA VAL A 13 7.43 -24.80 -8.78
C VAL A 13 6.36 -24.78 -7.68
N SER A 14 6.68 -24.23 -6.53
CA SER A 14 5.75 -24.06 -5.41
C SER A 14 6.08 -22.83 -4.58
N SER A 15 5.06 -22.27 -3.93
CA SER A 15 5.16 -21.14 -3.02
C SER A 15 4.95 -21.57 -1.56
N ASN A 16 5.44 -20.79 -0.61
CA ASN A 16 5.08 -20.91 0.81
C ASN A 16 3.67 -20.39 1.17
N SER A 17 2.99 -19.73 0.22
CA SER A 17 1.65 -19.17 0.38
C SER A 17 0.76 -19.45 -0.82
N ASN A 18 -0.51 -19.75 -0.56
CA ASN A 18 -1.54 -19.94 -1.58
C ASN A 18 -1.95 -18.64 -2.29
N LEU A 19 -1.50 -17.49 -1.79
CA LEU A 19 -1.74 -16.18 -2.42
C LEU A 19 -0.87 -15.97 -3.66
N LEU A 20 0.27 -16.68 -3.75
CA LEU A 20 1.13 -16.66 -4.92
C LEU A 20 0.81 -17.88 -5.80
N VAL A 21 0.09 -17.62 -6.88
CA VAL A 21 -0.20 -18.63 -7.89
C VAL A 21 1.03 -18.79 -8.77
N THR A 22 1.53 -20.02 -8.89
CA THR A 22 2.73 -20.35 -9.67
C THR A 22 2.40 -21.37 -10.75
N ARG A 23 2.94 -21.17 -11.95
CA ARG A 23 2.81 -22.09 -13.09
C ARG A 23 4.17 -22.35 -13.70
N CYS A 24 4.42 -23.60 -14.06
CA CYS A 24 5.61 -24.02 -14.79
C CYS A 24 5.16 -24.64 -16.12
N GLU A 25 5.80 -24.23 -17.20
CA GLU A 25 5.58 -24.73 -18.55
C GLU A 25 6.92 -25.23 -19.09
N ASP A 26 6.94 -26.47 -19.57
CA ASP A 26 8.09 -27.04 -20.25
C ASP A 26 8.03 -26.63 -21.72
N ASN A 27 9.10 -26.00 -22.23
CA ASN A 27 9.16 -25.57 -23.62
C ASN A 27 9.67 -26.68 -24.57
N GLU A 28 9.87 -27.90 -24.05
CA GLU A 28 10.32 -29.11 -24.76
C GLU A 28 11.71 -29.00 -25.42
N ASN A 29 12.39 -27.87 -25.28
CA ASN A 29 13.70 -27.58 -25.85
C ASN A 29 14.82 -27.52 -24.79
N GLY A 30 14.55 -28.10 -23.61
CA GLY A 30 15.44 -28.06 -22.45
C GLY A 30 15.34 -26.78 -21.61
N THR A 31 14.39 -25.90 -21.90
CA THR A 31 14.07 -24.72 -21.09
C THR A 31 12.66 -24.81 -20.49
N TYR A 32 12.46 -24.16 -19.34
CA TYR A 32 11.17 -24.10 -18.65
C TYR A 32 10.78 -22.65 -18.42
N THR A 33 9.53 -22.31 -18.69
CA THR A 33 8.94 -21.01 -18.42
C THR A 33 8.18 -21.05 -17.10
N ILE A 34 8.64 -20.28 -16.11
CA ILE A 34 7.97 -20.15 -14.81
C ILE A 34 7.25 -18.80 -14.77
N SER A 35 5.97 -18.82 -14.45
CA SER A 35 5.13 -17.64 -14.25
C SER A 35 4.56 -17.64 -12.84
N TYR A 36 4.46 -16.45 -12.22
CA TYR A 36 3.89 -16.27 -10.89
C TYR A 36 3.05 -15.00 -10.83
N ASN A 37 1.96 -15.04 -10.06
CA ASN A 37 1.06 -13.91 -9.86
C ASN A 37 0.48 -13.92 -8.44
N SER A 38 0.32 -12.75 -7.85
CA SER A 38 -0.36 -12.54 -6.56
C SER A 38 -1.17 -11.25 -6.65
N GLU A 39 -2.36 -11.25 -6.05
CA GLU A 39 -3.15 -10.02 -5.86
C GLU A 39 -2.78 -9.27 -4.58
N VAL A 40 -1.99 -9.90 -3.70
CA VAL A 40 -1.59 -9.37 -2.40
C VAL A 40 -0.11 -9.01 -2.42
N ALA A 41 0.18 -7.75 -2.11
CA ALA A 41 1.54 -7.27 -1.93
C ALA A 41 2.20 -7.93 -0.72
N GLY A 42 3.49 -8.24 -0.82
CA GLY A 42 4.22 -8.92 0.24
C GLY A 42 5.40 -9.73 -0.26
N ILE A 43 6.10 -10.37 0.68
CA ILE A 43 7.27 -11.20 0.41
C ILE A 43 6.86 -12.67 0.43
N TYR A 44 7.15 -13.40 -0.64
CA TYR A 44 6.86 -14.81 -0.82
C TYR A 44 8.13 -15.61 -1.06
N MET A 45 8.14 -16.89 -0.70
CA MET A 45 9.27 -17.79 -0.96
C MET A 45 8.91 -18.75 -2.10
N LEU A 46 9.60 -18.60 -3.23
CA LEU A 46 9.46 -19.47 -4.39
C LEU A 46 10.46 -20.62 -4.31
N SER A 47 9.94 -21.84 -4.34
CA SER A 47 10.72 -23.06 -4.39
C SER A 47 10.64 -23.68 -5.78
N ILE A 48 11.81 -23.91 -6.37
CA ILE A 48 11.97 -24.55 -7.68
C ILE A 48 12.75 -25.84 -7.45
N THR A 49 12.12 -26.96 -7.74
CA THR A 49 12.70 -28.29 -7.55
C THR A 49 12.72 -29.05 -8.86
N LEU A 50 13.81 -29.77 -9.11
CA LEU A 50 13.99 -30.67 -10.24
C LEU A 50 14.26 -32.07 -9.69
N ASN A 51 13.45 -33.07 -10.07
CA ASN A 51 13.51 -34.41 -9.47
C ASN A 51 13.41 -34.39 -7.92
N GLY A 52 12.67 -33.44 -7.35
CA GLY A 52 12.52 -33.27 -5.90
C GLY A 52 13.72 -32.60 -5.19
N MET A 53 14.78 -32.24 -5.91
CA MET A 53 15.92 -31.49 -5.36
C MET A 53 15.81 -30.01 -5.69
N HIS A 54 16.15 -29.14 -4.73
CA HIS A 54 16.19 -27.69 -4.97
C HIS A 54 17.24 -27.34 -6.02
N MET A 55 16.83 -26.52 -6.99
CA MET A 55 17.76 -25.94 -7.95
C MET A 55 18.60 -24.84 -7.29
N VAL A 56 19.72 -24.49 -7.91
CA VAL A 56 20.58 -23.39 -7.45
C VAL A 56 19.74 -22.10 -7.37
N GLY A 57 19.81 -21.43 -6.22
CA GLY A 57 19.02 -20.24 -5.93
C GLY A 57 17.62 -20.51 -5.36
N SER A 58 17.16 -21.77 -5.31
CA SER A 58 15.93 -22.14 -4.59
C SER A 58 16.24 -22.56 -3.15
N PRO A 59 15.37 -22.22 -2.18
CA PRO A 59 14.26 -21.27 -2.29
C PRO A 59 14.72 -19.82 -2.42
N THR A 60 14.01 -19.01 -3.22
CA THR A 60 14.30 -17.58 -3.43
C THR A 60 13.17 -16.68 -2.93
N PRO A 61 13.44 -15.55 -2.27
CA PRO A 61 12.43 -14.57 -1.93
C PRO A 61 11.99 -13.75 -3.15
N ILE A 62 10.68 -13.52 -3.28
CA ILE A 62 10.04 -12.66 -4.28
C ILE A 62 9.23 -11.59 -3.56
N THR A 63 9.49 -10.33 -3.89
CA THR A 63 8.71 -9.19 -3.40
C THR A 63 7.66 -8.80 -4.42
N MET A 64 6.39 -8.93 -4.05
CA MET A 64 5.26 -8.43 -4.81
C MET A 64 4.92 -7.04 -4.28
N HIS A 65 5.11 -6.01 -5.11
CA HIS A 65 4.78 -4.64 -4.78
C HIS A 65 3.28 -4.37 -5.01
N ALA A 66 2.72 -3.43 -4.26
CA ALA A 66 1.38 -2.93 -4.54
C ALA A 66 1.33 -2.31 -5.95
N ALA A 67 0.17 -2.39 -6.60
CA ALA A 67 -0.03 -1.76 -7.89
C ALA A 67 -0.12 -0.22 -7.73
N GLU A 68 -0.38 0.47 -8.84
CA GLU A 68 -0.65 1.91 -8.80
C GLU A 68 -1.81 2.22 -7.86
N MET A 69 -1.63 3.26 -7.07
CA MET A 69 -2.62 3.71 -6.10
C MET A 69 -3.92 4.12 -6.81
N GLU A 70 -5.06 3.72 -6.26
CA GLU A 70 -6.37 4.14 -6.73
C GLU A 70 -7.00 5.07 -5.69
N VAL A 71 -7.13 6.36 -6.01
CA VAL A 71 -7.64 7.38 -5.08
C VAL A 71 -9.01 7.00 -4.48
N ALA A 72 -9.88 6.36 -5.26
CA ALA A 72 -11.20 5.92 -4.81
C ALA A 72 -11.15 4.81 -3.73
N ARG A 73 -10.02 4.13 -3.57
CA ARG A 73 -9.77 3.10 -2.54
C ARG A 73 -9.01 3.63 -1.33
N CYS A 74 -8.54 4.87 -1.38
CA CYS A 74 -7.89 5.50 -0.24
C CYS A 74 -8.91 5.82 0.86
N GLU A 75 -8.53 5.55 2.10
CA GLU A 75 -9.33 5.82 3.28
C GLU A 75 -8.68 6.94 4.07
N VAL A 76 -9.50 7.78 4.70
CA VAL A 76 -8.99 8.77 5.63
C VAL A 76 -9.56 8.46 7.01
N GLU A 77 -8.66 8.16 7.93
CA GLU A 77 -8.95 7.86 9.33
C GLU A 77 -8.54 9.06 10.18
N GLY A 78 -9.30 9.36 11.22
CA GLY A 78 -8.94 10.40 12.19
C GLY A 78 -10.14 11.18 12.68
N ALA A 79 -9.91 11.96 13.73
CA ALA A 79 -10.97 12.61 14.50
C ALA A 79 -11.93 13.39 13.60
N ILE A 80 -11.45 14.06 12.54
CA ILE A 80 -12.21 15.08 11.77
C ILE A 80 -13.20 14.49 10.75
N ILE A 81 -13.28 13.17 10.58
CA ILE A 81 -13.94 12.55 9.42
C ILE A 81 -15.13 11.72 9.89
N GLY A 82 -16.19 12.43 10.29
CA GLY A 82 -17.45 11.84 10.74
C GLY A 82 -18.44 12.91 11.18
N ALA A 83 -19.74 12.57 11.18
CA ALA A 83 -20.79 13.47 11.67
C ALA A 83 -20.60 13.89 13.14
N ASP A 84 -19.80 13.11 13.88
CA ASP A 84 -19.54 13.24 15.31
C ASP A 84 -18.27 14.04 15.66
N CYS A 85 -17.58 14.62 14.66
CA CYS A 85 -16.43 15.48 14.93
C CYS A 85 -16.77 16.96 14.81
N ARG A 86 -17.05 17.58 15.96
CA ARG A 86 -17.27 19.03 16.01
C ARG A 86 -16.31 19.77 16.94
N ASP A 87 -15.60 19.04 17.79
CA ASP A 87 -14.84 19.66 18.87
C ASP A 87 -13.35 19.29 18.75
N ALA A 88 -12.55 20.28 18.35
CA ALA A 88 -11.10 20.28 18.52
C ALA A 88 -10.75 21.29 19.61
N VAL A 89 -9.79 20.98 20.47
CA VAL A 89 -9.34 21.90 21.53
C VAL A 89 -8.42 22.96 20.92
N VAL A 90 -8.64 24.23 21.24
CA VAL A 90 -7.74 25.33 20.82
C VAL A 90 -6.31 25.04 21.32
N GLY A 91 -5.35 25.03 20.40
CA GLY A 91 -3.95 24.66 20.68
C GLY A 91 -3.69 23.15 20.75
N GLY A 92 -4.72 22.31 20.61
CA GLY A 92 -4.61 20.87 20.45
C GLY A 92 -4.04 20.49 19.08
N LYS A 93 -3.23 19.42 19.05
CA LYS A 93 -2.73 18.83 17.81
C LYS A 93 -3.60 17.64 17.44
N GLU A 94 -4.47 17.80 16.45
CA GLU A 94 -5.22 16.69 15.88
C GLU A 94 -4.41 16.00 14.77
N LYS A 95 -4.53 14.68 14.69
CA LYS A 95 -3.89 13.88 13.64
C LYS A 95 -4.95 13.30 12.71
N ILE A 96 -4.71 13.47 11.41
CA ILE A 96 -5.43 12.75 10.35
C ILE A 96 -4.44 11.77 9.73
N LYS A 97 -4.91 10.56 9.46
CA LYS A 97 -4.16 9.51 8.79
C LYS A 97 -4.84 9.20 7.48
N VAL A 98 -4.12 9.38 6.37
CA VAL A 98 -4.59 8.93 5.05
C VAL A 98 -3.95 7.57 4.79
N ARG A 99 -4.78 6.56 4.56
CA ARG A 99 -4.37 5.22 4.13
C ARG A 99 -4.59 5.10 2.63
N CYS A 100 -3.50 5.05 1.88
CA CYS A 100 -3.53 4.95 0.43
C CYS A 100 -3.55 3.48 0.00
N ARG A 101 -4.44 3.09 -0.92
CA ARG A 101 -4.54 1.72 -1.40
C ARG A 101 -4.54 1.62 -2.93
N ASP A 102 -4.11 0.48 -3.44
CA ASP A 102 -4.28 0.12 -4.86
C ASP A 102 -5.69 -0.43 -5.14
N ALA A 103 -5.97 -0.76 -6.40
CA ALA A 103 -7.26 -1.32 -6.83
C ALA A 103 -7.60 -2.68 -6.20
N LYS A 104 -6.60 -3.39 -5.69
CA LYS A 104 -6.73 -4.68 -5.01
C LYS A 104 -6.81 -4.54 -3.48
N GLY A 105 -6.69 -3.31 -2.96
CA GLY A 105 -6.77 -3.00 -1.54
C GLY A 105 -5.45 -3.15 -0.78
N ASN A 106 -4.33 -3.34 -1.50
CA ASN A 106 -3.00 -3.33 -0.90
C ASN A 106 -2.62 -1.91 -0.50
N ASP A 107 -1.91 -1.77 0.61
CA ASP A 107 -1.38 -0.48 1.02
C ASP A 107 -0.36 -0.02 -0.03
N ALA A 108 -0.59 1.17 -0.59
CA ALA A 108 0.28 1.75 -1.57
C ALA A 108 1.66 2.00 -0.94
N GLU A 109 2.71 1.55 -1.62
CA GLU A 109 4.06 1.94 -1.26
C GLU A 109 4.24 3.43 -1.51
N ALA A 110 5.08 4.08 -0.71
CA ALA A 110 5.34 5.51 -0.84
C ALA A 110 6.02 5.79 -2.20
N THR A 111 5.21 5.98 -3.24
CA THR A 111 5.69 6.41 -4.54
C THR A 111 6.03 7.89 -4.43
N SER A 112 7.17 8.28 -4.99
CA SER A 112 7.75 9.62 -4.91
C SER A 112 6.95 10.73 -5.62
N GLY A 113 5.70 10.48 -6.01
CA GLY A 113 4.85 11.38 -6.80
C GLY A 113 3.49 11.73 -6.19
N LEU A 114 3.15 11.20 -5.01
CA LEU A 114 1.85 11.46 -4.41
C LEU A 114 1.82 12.80 -3.67
N VAL A 115 1.07 13.76 -4.23
CA VAL A 115 0.76 15.04 -3.59
C VAL A 115 -0.70 15.02 -3.16
N PHE A 116 -0.94 15.09 -1.86
CA PHE A 116 -2.29 15.29 -1.30
C PHE A 116 -2.48 16.74 -0.89
N GLY A 117 -3.63 17.32 -1.23
CA GLY A 117 -4.09 18.62 -0.74
C GLY A 117 -5.32 18.45 0.14
N LEU A 118 -5.27 18.93 1.38
CA LEU A 118 -6.45 19.00 2.25
C LEU A 118 -7.06 20.40 2.16
N LEU A 119 -8.32 20.50 1.73
CA LEU A 119 -9.06 21.76 1.72
C LEU A 119 -10.04 21.79 2.90
N LEU A 120 -9.84 22.71 3.84
CA LEU A 120 -10.81 22.98 4.90
C LEU A 120 -11.88 23.93 4.35
N LEU A 121 -13.08 23.40 4.13
CA LEU A 121 -14.24 24.21 3.74
C LEU A 121 -14.96 24.66 5.01
N ALA A 122 -14.89 25.96 5.32
CA ALA A 122 -15.77 26.54 6.32
C ALA A 122 -17.21 26.45 5.79
N ARG A 123 -18.08 25.73 6.50
CA ARG A 123 -19.51 25.72 6.18
C ARG A 123 -20.04 27.12 6.48
N HIS A 124 -20.47 27.83 5.45
CA HIS A 124 -21.15 29.11 5.62
C HIS A 124 -22.50 28.83 6.30
N GLY A 125 -22.62 29.15 7.58
CA GLY A 125 -23.83 28.90 8.38
C GLY A 125 -23.71 29.45 9.80
N ASP A 126 -24.10 30.71 9.94
CA ASP A 126 -24.60 31.41 11.13
C ASP A 126 -23.79 31.32 12.43
N PHE A 127 -22.69 32.08 12.46
CA PHE A 127 -22.14 32.56 13.73
C PHE A 127 -23.12 33.58 14.34
N LYS A 128 -24.06 33.14 15.18
CA LYS A 128 -24.72 34.07 16.10
C LYS A 128 -23.65 34.58 17.06
N ARG A 129 -23.29 35.86 16.90
CA ARG A 129 -22.52 36.58 17.92
C ARG A 129 -23.21 36.34 19.26
N ALA A 130 -22.49 35.79 20.22
CA ALA A 130 -22.90 35.88 21.60
C ALA A 130 -22.80 37.36 21.97
N ASP A 131 -23.94 37.97 22.26
CA ASP A 131 -24.06 39.36 22.65
C ASP A 131 -23.41 39.53 24.03
N GLY A 132 -22.09 39.74 24.03
CA GLY A 132 -21.29 40.01 25.20
C GLY A 132 -20.28 41.09 24.84
N GLY A 133 -20.63 42.34 25.08
CA GLY A 133 -19.77 43.49 24.84
C GLY A 133 -18.44 43.33 25.56
N GLY A 134 -17.38 43.19 24.77
CA GLY A 134 -15.99 43.24 25.23
C GLY A 134 -15.10 43.36 24.00
N GLU A 135 -14.60 44.57 23.75
CA GLU A 135 -13.57 44.82 22.74
C GLU A 135 -12.35 43.94 23.05
N ALA A 136 -12.00 43.04 22.13
CA ALA A 136 -10.75 42.31 22.21
C ALA A 136 -9.61 43.23 21.76
N GLU A 137 -8.90 43.85 22.71
CA GLU A 137 -7.62 44.51 22.46
C GLU A 137 -6.55 43.46 22.11
N TRP A 138 -6.03 43.53 20.88
CA TRP A 138 -4.87 42.75 20.47
C TRP A 138 -3.57 43.43 20.94
N LYS A 139 -2.98 42.96 22.04
CA LYS A 139 -1.62 43.36 22.43
C LYS A 139 -0.60 42.52 21.65
N LYS A 140 0.13 43.16 20.74
CA LYS A 140 1.37 42.61 20.15
C LYS A 140 2.45 42.58 21.23
N THR A 141 2.81 41.40 21.71
CA THR A 141 4.06 41.20 22.44
C THR A 141 5.22 41.27 21.45
N LYS A 142 6.18 42.17 21.70
CA LYS A 142 7.51 42.16 21.06
C LYS A 142 8.34 41.09 21.78
N GLU A 143 8.97 40.22 21.00
CA GLU A 143 10.05 39.35 21.47
C GLU A 143 11.32 40.19 21.65
N GLU A 144 12.02 39.99 22.77
CA GLU A 144 13.44 40.35 22.98
C GLU A 144 14.30 39.08 22.89
#